data_AF-A0A1G2T1E6-F1
#
_entry.id   AF-A0A1G2T1E6-F1
#
_cell.length_a   1.000
_cell.length_b   1.000
_cell.length_c   1.000
_cell.angle_alpha   90.00
_cell.angle_beta   90.00
_cell.angle_gamma   90.00
#
_symmetry.space_group_name_H-M   'P 1'
#
loop_
_entity.id
_entity.type
_entity.pdbx_description
1 polymer ?
#
loop_
_entity_poly.entity_id
_entity_poly.type
_entity_poly.pdbx_seq_one_letter_code
_entity_poly.pdbx_strand_id
1 'polypeptide(L)'
;MYDIKRSIGTFPQRKRGGLVSSILDNPELQAAIEAQETSAYVLRHMLDRLIAERPWSDMPAATRTACLHRIVGESDSQTELCQRLDAFIGAGNYEVRWKDIEPNNQVLLETQMIVKALGGLVAKSGALVSVNTSDDVY
;
A
#
# COMPACT_ATOMS: atom_id res chain seq x y z
N MET A 1 50.19 41.63 16.15
CA MET A 1 50.13 40.97 17.48
C MET A 1 49.24 41.83 18.36
N TYR A 2 47.95 41.50 18.49
CA TYR A 2 47.08 41.84 19.63
C TYR A 2 45.87 40.91 19.59
N ASP A 3 45.67 40.24 20.73
CA ASP A 3 44.71 39.19 21.04
C ASP A 3 43.25 39.60 20.89
N ILE A 4 42.50 38.88 20.05
CA ILE A 4 41.04 38.88 20.09
C ILE A 4 40.63 37.77 21.05
N LYS A 5 40.25 38.19 22.26
CA LYS A 5 39.61 37.35 23.28
C LYS A 5 38.43 36.58 22.67
N ARG A 6 38.55 35.26 22.60
CA ARG A 6 37.43 34.33 22.37
C ARG A 6 36.43 34.47 23.51
N SER A 7 35.36 35.22 23.28
CA SER A 7 34.11 35.07 24.02
C SER A 7 33.55 33.69 23.67
N ILE A 8 33.71 32.73 24.56
CA ILE A 8 33.01 31.45 24.49
C ILE A 8 31.57 31.75 24.89
N GLY A 9 30.76 32.16 23.92
CA GLY A 9 29.31 32.09 24.04
C GLY A 9 28.93 30.63 24.19
N THR A 10 28.48 30.25 25.37
CA THR A 10 27.80 28.98 25.65
C THR A 10 26.67 28.80 24.65
N PHE A 11 26.85 27.88 23.71
CA PHE A 11 25.78 27.37 22.87
C PHE A 11 24.74 26.69 23.78
N PRO A 12 23.45 27.06 23.74
CA PRO A 12 22.44 26.22 24.36
C PRO A 12 22.44 24.88 23.60
N GLN A 13 22.70 23.79 24.32
CA GLN A 13 22.48 22.44 23.84
C GLN A 13 21.02 22.34 23.40
N ARG A 14 20.77 22.36 22.08
CA ARG A 14 19.48 21.96 21.53
C ARG A 14 19.28 20.50 21.95
N LYS A 15 18.33 20.27 22.85
CA LYS A 15 17.74 18.95 23.09
C LYS A 15 17.19 18.43 21.75
N ARG A 16 18.01 17.70 21.00
CA ARG A 16 17.55 16.88 19.87
C ARG A 16 16.88 15.65 20.48
N GLY A 17 15.64 15.81 20.91
CA GLY A 17 14.89 14.73 21.53
C GLY A 17 13.44 15.05 21.92
N GLY A 18 12.86 16.16 21.43
CA GLY A 18 11.51 16.57 21.82
C GLY A 18 10.51 16.77 20.70
N LEU A 19 10.94 16.85 19.43
CA LEU A 19 10.02 17.21 18.34
C LEU A 19 9.33 16.00 17.68
N VAL A 20 9.93 14.80 17.77
CA VAL A 20 9.38 13.59 17.13
C VAL A 20 8.40 12.87 18.05
N SER A 21 8.54 12.97 19.39
CA SER A 21 7.53 12.43 20.29
C SER A 21 6.26 13.30 20.33
N SER A 22 6.38 14.62 20.20
CA SER A 22 5.21 15.51 20.38
C SER A 22 4.23 15.59 19.21
N ILE A 23 4.56 15.05 18.03
CA ILE A 23 3.64 15.03 16.88
C ILE A 23 2.68 13.84 17.01
N LEU A 24 3.17 12.69 17.48
CA LEU A 24 2.36 11.48 17.70
C LEU A 24 1.48 11.58 18.96
N ASP A 25 1.79 12.50 19.89
CA ASP A 25 1.00 12.79 21.08
C ASP A 25 -0.10 13.86 20.84
N ASN A 26 -0.26 14.34 19.61
CA ASN A 26 -1.31 15.30 19.28
C ASN A 26 -2.65 14.55 19.16
N PRO A 27 -3.66 14.88 19.99
CA PRO A 27 -4.93 14.16 20.02
C PRO A 27 -5.73 14.29 18.71
N GLU A 28 -5.58 15.38 17.97
CA GLU A 28 -6.22 15.56 16.66
C GLU A 28 -5.58 14.66 15.61
N LEU A 29 -4.24 14.48 15.67
CA LEU A 29 -3.53 13.54 14.80
C LEU A 29 -3.88 12.09 15.15
N GLN A 30 -3.96 11.75 16.44
CA GLN A 30 -4.39 10.41 16.87
C GLN A 30 -5.83 10.11 16.43
N ALA A 31 -6.77 11.03 16.64
CA ALA A 31 -8.15 10.87 16.18
C ALA A 31 -8.25 10.75 14.65
N ALA A 32 -7.44 11.49 13.89
CA ALA A 32 -7.38 11.37 12.44
C ALA A 32 -6.83 10.00 11.99
N ILE A 33 -5.79 9.48 12.66
CA ILE A 33 -5.26 8.13 12.41
C ILE A 33 -6.32 7.07 12.71
N GLU A 34 -6.96 7.12 13.88
CA GLU A 34 -8.01 6.16 14.27
C GLU A 34 -9.22 6.20 13.33
N ALA A 35 -9.65 7.38 12.89
CA ALA A 35 -10.72 7.54 11.91
C ALA A 35 -10.34 6.96 10.55
N GLN A 36 -9.09 7.13 10.12
CA GLN A 36 -8.56 6.56 8.89
C GLN A 36 -8.48 5.02 8.99
N GLU A 37 -7.98 4.48 10.10
CA GLU A 37 -7.92 3.04 10.36
C GLU A 37 -9.31 2.40 10.39
N THR A 38 -10.26 3.06 11.04
CA THR A 38 -11.66 2.62 11.08
C THR A 38 -12.29 2.63 9.68
N SER A 39 -12.05 3.69 8.91
CA SER A 39 -12.54 3.78 7.52
C SER A 39 -11.93 2.70 6.63
N ALA A 40 -10.63 2.42 6.79
CA ALA A 40 -9.95 1.35 6.08
C ALA A 40 -10.46 -0.04 6.48
N TYR A 41 -10.75 -0.25 7.76
CA TYR A 41 -11.35 -1.48 8.28
C TYR A 41 -12.73 -1.72 7.66
N VAL A 42 -13.61 -0.73 7.70
CA VAL A 42 -14.96 -0.83 7.11
C VAL A 42 -14.87 -1.12 5.61
N LEU A 43 -14.01 -0.39 4.89
CA LEU A 43 -13.82 -0.60 3.45
C LEU A 43 -13.34 -2.03 3.14
N ARG A 44 -12.38 -2.56 3.91
CA ARG A 44 -11.92 -3.95 3.75
C ARG A 44 -13.05 -4.95 3.91
N HIS A 45 -13.85 -4.81 4.98
CA HIS A 45 -14.99 -5.70 5.21
C HIS A 45 -16.06 -5.60 4.13
N MET A 46 -16.33 -4.40 3.61
CA MET A 46 -17.26 -4.23 2.50
C MET A 46 -16.75 -4.91 1.22
N LEU A 47 -15.46 -4.77 0.91
CA LEU A 47 -14.85 -5.44 -0.25
C LEU A 47 -14.86 -6.96 -0.09
N ASP A 48 -14.54 -7.49 1.10
CA ASP A 48 -14.58 -8.92 1.38
C ASP A 48 -15.99 -9.49 1.20
N ARG A 49 -17.03 -8.76 1.65
CA ARG A 49 -18.43 -9.15 1.42
C ARG A 49 -18.80 -9.09 -0.06
N LEU A 50 -18.39 -8.05 -0.79
CA LEU A 50 -18.67 -7.94 -2.22
C LEU A 50 -18.04 -9.10 -3.00
N ILE A 51 -16.80 -9.47 -2.68
CA ILE A 51 -16.11 -10.61 -3.29
C ILE A 51 -16.85 -11.93 -3.05
N ALA A 52 -17.41 -12.11 -1.84
CA ALA A 52 -18.11 -13.35 -1.48
C ALA A 52 -19.56 -13.43 -2.01
N GLU A 53 -20.27 -12.30 -2.06
CA GLU A 53 -21.73 -12.27 -2.23
C GLU A 53 -22.17 -11.87 -3.64
N ARG A 54 -21.33 -11.20 -4.43
CA ARG A 54 -21.74 -10.61 -5.72
C ARG A 54 -20.88 -11.13 -6.87
N PRO A 55 -21.49 -11.58 -7.99
CA PRO A 55 -20.75 -12.02 -9.16
C PRO A 55 -19.89 -10.89 -9.74
N TRP A 56 -18.69 -11.24 -10.23
CA TRP A 56 -17.78 -10.31 -10.91
C TRP A 56 -18.45 -9.53 -12.04
N SER A 57 -19.23 -10.21 -12.90
CA SER A 57 -19.92 -9.62 -14.05
C SER A 57 -20.89 -8.48 -13.68
N ASP A 58 -21.40 -8.50 -12.46
CA ASP A 58 -22.46 -7.59 -12.02
C ASP A 58 -21.89 -6.33 -11.35
N MET A 59 -20.56 -6.24 -11.22
CA MET A 59 -19.87 -5.16 -10.53
C MET A 59 -19.45 -4.03 -11.48
N PRO A 60 -19.65 -2.75 -11.10
CA PRO A 60 -19.06 -1.62 -11.81
C PRO A 60 -17.53 -1.73 -11.89
N ALA A 61 -16.92 -1.18 -12.94
CA ALA A 61 -15.47 -1.24 -13.16
C ALA A 61 -14.67 -0.77 -11.92
N ALA A 62 -15.03 0.37 -11.32
CA ALA A 62 -14.37 0.87 -10.12
C ALA A 62 -14.43 -0.10 -8.93
N THR A 63 -15.56 -0.80 -8.75
CA THR A 63 -15.74 -1.82 -7.71
C THR A 63 -14.91 -3.07 -8.00
N ARG A 64 -14.87 -3.51 -9.26
CA ARG A 64 -14.03 -4.62 -9.72
C ARG A 64 -12.56 -4.36 -9.44
N THR A 65 -12.08 -3.17 -9.82
CA THR A 65 -10.72 -2.71 -9.51
C THR A 65 -10.44 -2.75 -8.02
N ALA A 66 -11.31 -2.17 -7.18
CA ALA A 66 -11.12 -2.19 -5.73
C ALA A 66 -11.08 -3.61 -5.13
N CYS A 67 -11.91 -4.54 -5.64
CA CYS A 67 -11.88 -5.94 -5.24
C CYS A 67 -10.60 -6.64 -5.68
N LEU A 68 -10.08 -6.36 -6.89
CA LEU A 68 -8.76 -6.84 -7.32
C LEU A 68 -7.65 -6.34 -6.40
N HIS A 69 -7.67 -5.04 -6.03
CA HIS A 69 -6.71 -4.48 -5.06
C HIS A 69 -6.76 -5.20 -3.73
N ARG A 70 -7.95 -5.53 -3.26
CA ARG A 70 -8.15 -6.30 -2.04
C ARG A 70 -7.55 -7.70 -2.13
N ILE A 71 -7.85 -8.43 -3.21
CA ILE A 71 -7.38 -9.81 -3.42
C ILE A 71 -5.85 -9.85 -3.55
N VAL A 72 -5.26 -8.98 -4.38
CA VAL A 72 -3.80 -8.91 -4.55
C VAL A 72 -3.11 -8.50 -3.26
N GLY A 73 -3.64 -7.50 -2.54
CA GLY A 73 -3.07 -7.01 -1.29
C GLY A 73 -3.09 -8.03 -0.14
N GLU A 74 -3.89 -9.08 -0.23
CA GLU A 74 -3.97 -10.18 0.76
C GLU A 74 -3.44 -11.51 0.26
N SER A 75 -2.84 -11.55 -0.92
CA SER A 75 -2.23 -12.77 -1.45
C SER A 75 -0.73 -12.71 -1.21
N ASP A 76 -0.18 -13.73 -0.57
CA ASP A 76 1.26 -13.79 -0.27
C ASP A 76 2.03 -14.56 -1.35
N SER A 77 1.34 -15.31 -2.21
CA SER A 77 1.95 -16.06 -3.30
C SER A 77 1.14 -15.97 -4.59
N GLN A 78 1.79 -16.21 -5.73
CA GLN A 78 1.12 -16.30 -7.03
C GLN A 78 0.06 -17.41 -7.04
N THR A 79 0.32 -18.54 -6.39
CA THR A 79 -0.61 -19.67 -6.32
C THR A 79 -1.89 -19.29 -5.57
N GLU A 80 -1.76 -18.67 -4.40
CA GLU A 80 -2.90 -18.18 -3.63
C GLU A 80 -3.70 -17.12 -4.39
N LEU A 81 -2.99 -16.18 -5.04
CA LEU A 81 -3.62 -15.15 -5.86
C LEU A 81 -4.48 -15.78 -6.97
N CYS A 82 -3.91 -16.71 -7.74
CA CYS A 82 -4.65 -17.39 -8.80
C CYS A 82 -5.88 -18.12 -8.25
N GLN A 83 -5.76 -18.87 -7.14
CA GLN A 83 -6.90 -19.56 -6.53
C GLN A 83 -8.03 -18.60 -6.14
N ARG A 84 -7.70 -17.43 -5.58
CA ARG A 84 -8.69 -16.41 -5.21
C ARG A 84 -9.32 -15.76 -6.43
N LEU A 85 -8.54 -15.50 -7.49
CA LEU A 85 -9.04 -14.94 -8.75
C LEU A 85 -9.92 -15.95 -9.51
N ASP A 86 -9.57 -17.23 -9.52
CA ASP A 86 -10.39 -18.30 -10.09
C ASP A 86 -11.76 -18.38 -9.41
N ALA A 87 -11.80 -18.26 -8.09
CA ALA A 87 -13.05 -18.26 -7.32
C ALA A 87 -13.90 -16.99 -7.58
N PHE A 88 -13.25 -15.85 -7.83
CA PHE A 88 -13.93 -14.56 -7.94
C PHE A 88 -14.37 -14.20 -9.37
N ILE A 89 -13.47 -14.38 -10.35
CA ILE A 89 -13.65 -13.99 -11.76
C ILE A 89 -13.98 -15.20 -12.64
N GLY A 90 -13.51 -16.39 -12.25
CA GLY A 90 -13.57 -17.60 -13.05
C GLY A 90 -12.26 -17.87 -13.79
N ALA A 91 -11.91 -19.15 -13.85
CA ALA A 91 -10.67 -19.60 -14.49
C ALA A 91 -10.62 -19.22 -15.97
N GLY A 92 -9.48 -18.66 -16.39
CA GLY A 92 -9.23 -18.28 -17.78
C GLY A 92 -9.72 -16.88 -18.19
N ASN A 93 -10.39 -16.15 -17.29
CA ASN A 93 -10.88 -14.79 -17.56
C ASN A 93 -9.87 -13.69 -17.19
N TYR A 94 -8.65 -14.07 -16.79
CA TYR A 94 -7.62 -13.13 -16.34
C TYR A 94 -6.20 -13.62 -16.68
N GLU A 95 -5.26 -12.69 -16.80
CA GLU A 95 -3.82 -12.92 -16.91
C GLU A 95 -3.12 -12.30 -15.69
N VAL A 96 -2.34 -13.09 -14.95
CA VAL A 96 -1.49 -12.59 -13.85
C VAL A 96 -0.04 -12.53 -14.33
N ARG A 97 0.55 -11.33 -14.28
CA ARG A 97 1.98 -11.13 -14.41
C ARG A 97 2.56 -10.89 -13.03
N TRP A 98 3.27 -11.89 -12.51
CA TRP A 98 3.94 -11.86 -11.22
C TRP A 98 5.45 -11.74 -11.42
N LYS A 99 6.06 -10.70 -10.85
CA LYS A 99 7.50 -10.50 -10.91
C LYS A 99 8.04 -10.24 -9.52
N ASP A 100 8.80 -11.19 -9.00
CA ASP A 100 9.53 -11.02 -7.75
C ASP A 100 10.56 -9.89 -7.90
N ILE A 101 10.67 -9.07 -6.87
CA ILE A 101 11.64 -7.98 -6.84
C ILE A 101 12.94 -8.50 -6.25
N GLU A 102 14.01 -8.44 -7.04
CA GLU A 102 15.35 -8.68 -6.53
C GLU A 102 15.74 -7.58 -5.53
N PRO A 103 16.22 -7.92 -4.32
CA PRO A 103 16.53 -6.95 -3.27
C PRO A 103 17.56 -5.88 -3.67
N ASN A 104 18.40 -6.16 -4.67
CA ASN A 104 19.47 -5.28 -5.12
C ASN A 104 19.11 -4.46 -6.37
N ASN A 105 17.91 -4.63 -6.91
CA ASN A 105 17.48 -3.93 -8.12
C ASN A 105 16.73 -2.64 -7.76
N GLN A 106 17.49 -1.54 -7.66
CA GLN A 106 16.98 -0.24 -7.27
C GLN A 106 15.82 0.27 -8.16
N VAL A 107 15.86 -0.01 -9.47
CA VAL A 107 14.79 0.38 -10.40
C VAL A 107 13.48 -0.33 -10.07
N LEU A 108 13.52 -1.62 -9.71
CA LEU A 108 12.33 -2.38 -9.34
C LEU A 108 11.78 -1.93 -7.98
N LEU A 109 12.65 -1.61 -7.02
CA LEU A 109 12.26 -1.04 -5.73
C LEU A 109 11.59 0.34 -5.89
N GLU A 110 12.15 1.22 -6.72
CA GLU A 110 11.56 2.52 -7.02
C GLU A 110 10.22 2.38 -7.74
N THR A 111 10.14 1.47 -8.71
CA THR A 111 8.88 1.14 -9.40
C THR A 111 7.83 0.63 -8.40
N GLN A 112 8.20 -0.25 -7.46
CA GLN A 112 7.29 -0.72 -6.42
C GLN A 112 6.76 0.40 -5.54
N MET A 113 7.62 1.34 -5.15
CA MET A 113 7.23 2.49 -4.34
C MET A 113 6.26 3.41 -5.09
N ILE A 114 6.51 3.66 -6.38
CA ILE A 114 5.61 4.46 -7.24
C ILE A 114 4.27 3.74 -7.42
N VAL A 115 4.28 2.44 -7.71
CA VAL A 115 3.06 1.65 -7.89
C VAL A 115 2.25 1.63 -6.60
N LYS A 116 2.86 1.39 -5.43
CA LYS A 116 2.17 1.50 -4.13
C LYS A 116 1.58 2.89 -3.90
N ALA A 117 2.31 3.96 -4.24
CA ALA A 117 1.85 5.34 -4.06
C ALA A 117 0.71 5.73 -5.00
N LEU A 118 0.70 5.21 -6.24
CA LEU A 118 -0.37 5.41 -7.22
C LEU A 118 -1.56 4.46 -7.01
N GLY A 119 -1.54 3.65 -5.94
CA GLY A 119 -2.57 2.66 -5.65
C GLY A 119 -2.50 1.42 -6.52
N GLY A 120 -1.46 1.23 -7.34
CA GLY A 120 -1.25 0.04 -8.15
C GLY A 120 -1.04 -1.23 -7.32
N LEU A 121 -1.43 -2.36 -7.90
CA LEU A 121 -1.45 -3.67 -7.27
C LEU A 121 -0.04 -4.13 -6.85
N VAL A 122 0.23 -4.15 -5.54
CA VAL A 122 1.44 -4.76 -4.98
C VAL A 122 1.02 -5.69 -3.85
N ALA A 123 1.31 -6.98 -4.02
CA ALA A 123 1.11 -7.98 -2.98
C ALA A 123 2.00 -7.69 -1.75
N LYS A 124 1.61 -8.20 -0.58
CA LYS A 124 2.41 -8.12 0.65
C LYS A 124 3.79 -8.79 0.53
N SER A 125 3.99 -9.62 -0.49
CA SER A 125 5.17 -10.46 -0.72
C SER A 125 6.35 -9.81 -1.45
N GLY A 126 6.31 -8.49 -1.69
CA GLY A 126 7.44 -7.83 -2.37
C GLY A 126 7.54 -8.13 -3.86
N ALA A 127 6.45 -8.58 -4.48
CA ALA A 127 6.35 -8.79 -5.93
C ALA A 127 5.55 -7.67 -6.61
N LEU A 128 5.89 -7.35 -7.85
CA LEU A 128 5.05 -6.55 -8.73
C LEU A 128 4.01 -7.46 -9.38
N VAL A 129 2.74 -7.10 -9.25
CA VAL A 129 1.62 -7.91 -9.73
C VAL A 129 0.75 -7.05 -10.65
N SER A 130 0.55 -7.52 -11.87
CA SER A 130 -0.43 -6.95 -12.80
C SER A 130 -1.47 -8.03 -13.11
N VAL A 131 -2.74 -7.67 -12.98
CA VAL A 131 -3.88 -8.53 -13.34
C VAL A 131 -4.59 -7.83 -14.49
N ASN A 132 -4.61 -8.46 -15.65
CA ASN A 132 -5.39 -8.00 -16.81
C ASN A 132 -6.61 -8.91 -16.93
N THR A 133 -7.80 -8.34 -17.12
CA THR A 133 -9.01 -9.14 -17.31
C THR A 133 -9.39 -9.16 -18.79
N SER A 134 -10.13 -10.17 -19.23
CA SER A 134 -10.57 -10.29 -20.62
C SER A 134 -11.37 -9.08 -21.13
N ASP A 135 -12.02 -8.35 -20.21
CA ASP A 135 -12.78 -7.12 -20.51
C ASP A 135 -11.88 -5.92 -20.81
N ASP A 136 -10.60 -5.94 -20.41
CA ASP A 136 -9.62 -4.87 -20.66
C ASP A 136 -8.86 -5.07 -21.97
N VAL A 137 -9.05 -6.22 -22.65
CA VAL A 137 -8.30 -6.63 -23.85
C VAL A 137 -9.02 -6.22 -25.16
N TYR A 138 -10.20 -5.60 -25.08
CA TYR A 138 -10.99 -5.17 -26.25
C TYR A 138 -11.40 -3.70 -26.23
#